data_AF-A0A433DKD0-F1
#
_entry.id   AF-A0A433DKD0-F1
#
_cell.length_a   1.000
_cell.length_b   1.000
_cell.length_c   1.000
_cell.angle_alpha   90.00
_cell.angle_beta   90.00
_cell.angle_gamma   90.00
#
_symmetry.space_group_name_H-M   'P 1'
#
loop_
_entity.id
_entity.type
_entity.pdbx_description
1 polymer ?
#
loop_
_entity_poly.entity_id
_entity_poly.type
_entity_poly.pdbx_seq_one_letter_code
_entity_poly.pdbx_strand_id
1 'polypeptide(L)'
;MGQHSSKKPRVTKKVSLFDKPLIQPPNRQQMQEQEKEQKQKQGNTPEVEPVPKGFKWIDGRGFSEKGSPVYLLPNDGSESQRLNRQHYQIRNYHVPLKEELTKGIKVLDVG
;
A
#
# COMPACT_ATOMS: atom_id res chain seq x y z
N MET A 1 7.72 29.32 -56.60
CA MET A 1 7.33 28.82 -55.26
C MET A 1 8.44 27.93 -54.74
N GLY A 2 9.42 28.49 -54.04
CA GLY A 2 10.52 27.74 -53.41
C GLY A 2 10.33 27.71 -51.91
N GLN A 3 10.12 26.53 -51.33
CA GLN A 3 9.97 26.35 -49.89
C GLN A 3 11.35 26.35 -49.23
N HIS A 4 11.61 27.30 -48.32
CA HIS A 4 12.75 27.22 -47.40
C HIS A 4 12.27 26.67 -46.06
N SER A 5 12.41 25.37 -45.86
CA SER A 5 12.24 24.70 -44.56
C SER A 5 13.59 24.64 -43.84
N SER A 6 13.78 25.50 -42.84
CA SER A 6 14.97 25.51 -41.97
C SER A 6 14.83 24.44 -40.88
N LYS A 7 15.59 23.34 -40.98
CA LYS A 7 15.71 22.33 -39.93
C LYS A 7 16.67 22.84 -38.84
N LYS A 8 16.17 23.10 -37.64
CA LYS A 8 17.03 23.37 -36.46
C LYS A 8 17.63 22.05 -35.92
N PRO A 9 18.91 22.02 -35.51
CA PRO A 9 19.51 20.84 -34.90
C PRO A 9 18.99 20.60 -33.47
N ARG A 10 18.73 19.34 -33.14
CA ARG A 10 18.31 18.87 -31.81
C ARG A 10 19.55 18.77 -30.91
N VAL A 11 19.68 19.66 -29.94
CA VAL A 11 20.74 19.59 -28.91
C VAL A 11 20.43 18.42 -27.98
N THR A 12 21.25 17.37 -28.02
CA THR A 12 21.22 16.27 -27.06
C THR A 12 22.05 16.66 -25.84
N LYS A 13 21.39 16.93 -24.71
CA LYS A 13 22.06 17.08 -23.42
C LYS A 13 22.53 15.70 -22.96
N LYS A 14 23.83 15.42 -23.03
CA LYS A 14 24.44 14.32 -22.29
C LYS A 14 24.40 14.67 -20.81
N VAL A 15 23.60 13.97 -20.02
CA VAL A 15 23.57 14.12 -18.56
C VAL A 15 24.72 13.26 -18.01
N SER A 16 25.77 13.88 -17.49
CA SER A 16 26.84 13.21 -16.76
C SER A 16 26.28 12.62 -15.48
N LEU A 17 26.47 11.32 -15.27
CA LEU A 17 25.94 10.57 -14.13
C LEU A 17 26.72 10.84 -12.81
N PHE A 18 27.73 11.72 -12.84
CA PHE A 18 28.73 11.83 -11.77
C PHE A 18 28.75 13.15 -10.99
N ASP A 19 27.78 14.03 -11.19
CA ASP A 19 27.69 15.31 -10.47
C ASP A 19 26.55 15.30 -9.42
N LYS A 20 26.45 14.23 -8.62
CA LYS A 20 25.55 14.22 -7.45
C LYS A 20 26.29 14.83 -6.26
N PRO A 21 25.79 15.91 -5.63
CA PRO A 21 26.41 16.44 -4.42
C PRO A 21 26.33 15.40 -3.30
N LEU A 22 27.44 15.18 -2.59
CA LEU A 22 27.43 14.42 -1.34
C LEU A 22 26.48 15.12 -0.36
N ILE A 23 25.33 14.50 -0.12
CA ILE A 23 24.38 14.92 0.92
C ILE A 23 25.10 14.69 2.25
N GLN A 24 25.46 15.79 2.92
CA GLN A 24 26.03 15.73 4.25
C GLN A 24 24.98 15.18 5.22
N PRO A 25 25.34 14.27 6.15
CA PRO A 25 24.42 13.83 7.18
C PRO A 25 23.99 15.03 8.04
N PRO A 26 22.70 15.10 8.44
CA PRO A 26 22.19 16.21 9.23
C PRO A 26 22.95 16.34 10.55
N ASN A 27 23.20 17.58 10.94
CA ASN A 27 23.99 17.90 12.13
C ASN A 27 23.27 17.42 13.39
N ARG A 28 23.99 16.92 14.42
CA ARG A 28 23.40 16.34 15.65
C ARG A 28 22.39 17.26 16.35
N GLN A 29 22.55 18.58 16.22
CA GLN A 29 21.60 19.57 16.74
C GLN A 29 20.25 19.55 16.00
N GLN A 30 20.25 19.28 14.68
CA GLN A 30 19.04 19.12 13.87
C GLN A 30 18.29 17.82 14.21
N MET A 31 19.00 16.76 14.63
CA MET A 31 18.34 15.56 15.15
C MET A 31 17.63 15.81 16.48
N GLN A 32 18.17 16.69 17.34
CA GLN A 32 17.56 17.01 18.63
C GLN A 32 16.36 17.95 18.50
N GLU A 33 16.36 18.86 17.52
CA GLU A 33 15.18 19.67 17.19
C GLU A 33 14.08 18.82 16.54
N GLN A 34 14.43 17.88 15.67
CA GLN A 34 13.46 16.91 15.12
C GLN A 34 12.91 15.97 16.20
N GLU A 35 13.71 15.53 17.18
CA GLU A 35 13.23 14.79 18.33
C GLU A 35 12.33 15.64 19.24
N LYS A 36 12.62 16.94 19.43
CA LYS A 36 11.76 17.84 20.21
C LYS A 36 10.42 18.13 19.51
N GLU A 37 10.40 18.30 18.19
CA GLU A 37 9.15 18.41 17.42
C GLU A 37 8.37 17.10 17.38
N GLN A 38 9.05 15.93 17.34
CA GLN A 38 8.38 14.63 17.44
C GLN A 38 7.85 14.33 18.84
N LYS A 39 8.49 14.84 19.90
CA LYS A 39 8.02 14.65 21.28
C LYS A 39 6.85 15.57 21.67
N GLN A 40 6.51 16.56 20.86
CA GLN A 40 5.37 17.46 21.06
C GLN A 40 4.09 17.04 20.32
N LYS A 41 4.06 15.84 19.72
CA LYS A 41 2.86 15.24 19.11
C LYS A 41 2.34 14.01 19.87
N GLN A 42 2.55 13.95 21.18
CA GLN A 42 1.90 12.97 22.05
C GLN A 42 1.20 13.69 23.19
N GLY A 43 -0.04 14.08 22.91
CA GLY A 43 -0.88 14.80 23.85
C GLY A 43 -2.16 15.32 23.22
N ASN A 44 -2.75 14.55 22.29
CA ASN A 44 -4.12 14.77 21.90
C ASN A 44 -4.78 13.40 21.93
N THR A 45 -5.41 13.08 23.05
CA THR A 45 -6.40 12.01 23.10
C THR A 45 -7.46 12.42 22.08
N PRO A 46 -7.59 11.76 20.92
CA PRO A 46 -8.72 12.07 20.06
C PRO A 46 -9.95 11.77 20.91
N GLU A 47 -10.81 12.76 21.05
CA GLU A 47 -12.17 12.59 21.51
C GLU A 47 -12.71 11.32 20.85
N VAL A 48 -12.88 10.26 21.66
CA VAL A 48 -13.22 8.93 21.15
C VAL A 48 -14.67 9.04 20.71
N GLU A 49 -14.86 9.37 19.43
CA GLU A 49 -16.14 9.25 18.75
C GLU A 49 -16.78 7.93 19.21
N PRO A 50 -18.00 7.97 19.78
CA PRO A 50 -18.58 6.80 20.38
C PRO A 50 -18.69 5.72 19.33
N VAL A 51 -18.00 4.61 19.58
CA VAL A 51 -17.98 3.47 18.67
C VAL A 51 -19.43 3.03 18.45
N PRO A 52 -19.88 2.84 17.19
CA PRO A 52 -21.24 2.40 16.93
C PRO A 52 -21.58 1.15 17.75
N LYS A 53 -22.79 1.08 18.29
CA LYS A 53 -23.24 -0.03 19.13
C LYS A 53 -23.00 -1.37 18.42
N GLY A 54 -22.29 -2.28 19.10
CA GLY A 54 -21.93 -3.59 18.55
C GLY A 54 -20.59 -3.62 17.81
N PHE A 55 -19.78 -2.58 17.92
CA PHE A 55 -18.41 -2.55 17.44
C PHE A 55 -17.43 -2.18 18.56
N LYS A 56 -16.20 -2.67 18.46
CA LYS A 56 -15.09 -2.37 19.36
C LYS A 56 -13.83 -2.07 18.56
N TRP A 57 -13.04 -1.11 19.02
CA TRP A 57 -11.69 -0.88 18.52
C TRP A 57 -10.70 -1.68 19.38
N ILE A 58 -9.87 -2.49 18.74
CA ILE A 58 -8.74 -3.18 19.38
C ILE A 58 -7.50 -2.85 18.54
N ASP A 59 -6.48 -2.26 19.16
CA ASP A 59 -5.23 -1.87 18.51
C ASP A 59 -5.41 -1.07 17.20
N GLY A 60 -6.40 -0.16 17.19
CA GLY A 60 -6.72 0.66 16.02
C GLY A 60 -7.44 -0.09 14.88
N ARG A 61 -7.85 -1.34 15.12
CA ARG A 61 -8.61 -2.18 14.17
C ARG A 61 -10.05 -2.34 14.66
N GLY A 62 -11.00 -2.28 13.72
CA GLY A 62 -12.42 -2.34 14.05
C GLY A 62 -12.92 -3.78 14.08
N PHE A 63 -13.64 -4.17 15.12
CA PHE A 63 -14.24 -5.50 15.25
C PHE A 63 -15.73 -5.38 15.55
N SER A 64 -16.55 -6.18 14.88
CA SER A 64 -17.96 -6.35 15.19
C SER A 64 -18.13 -7.39 16.31
N GLU A 65 -18.99 -7.09 17.28
CA GLU A 65 -19.42 -8.06 18.30
C GLU A 65 -20.22 -9.22 17.70
N LYS A 66 -20.89 -8.98 16.56
CA LYS A 66 -21.61 -10.00 15.79
C LYS A 66 -20.70 -10.73 14.79
N GLY A 67 -19.39 -10.50 14.85
CA GLY A 67 -18.42 -11.17 14.01
C GLY A 67 -18.42 -12.69 14.20
N SER A 68 -17.80 -13.41 13.27
CA SER A 68 -17.67 -14.86 13.38
C SER A 68 -16.90 -15.23 14.66
N PRO A 69 -17.43 -16.09 15.55
CA PRO A 69 -16.70 -16.54 16.73
C PRO A 69 -15.51 -17.42 16.37
N VAL A 70 -15.50 -17.98 15.16
CA VAL A 70 -14.45 -18.87 14.65
C VAL A 70 -13.21 -18.06 14.22
N TYR A 71 -13.41 -16.84 13.70
CA TYR A 71 -12.33 -16.04 13.15
C TYR A 71 -12.35 -14.62 13.71
N LEU A 72 -11.35 -14.31 14.53
CA LEU A 72 -11.10 -13.00 15.11
C LEU A 72 -10.48 -12.04 14.08
N LEU A 73 -11.15 -11.85 12.95
CA LEU A 73 -10.69 -10.93 11.91
C LEU A 73 -11.30 -9.55 12.11
N PRO A 74 -10.50 -8.48 11.95
CA PRO A 74 -11.04 -7.13 11.88
C PRO A 74 -12.06 -6.98 10.74
N ASN A 75 -13.06 -6.12 10.94
CA ASN A 75 -14.10 -5.80 9.97
C ASN A 75 -13.87 -4.43 9.30
N ASP A 76 -12.62 -4.01 9.16
CA ASP A 76 -12.25 -2.75 8.50
C ASP A 76 -11.84 -2.95 7.04
N GLY A 77 -11.82 -1.85 6.28
CA GLY A 77 -11.42 -1.86 4.88
C GLY A 77 -9.96 -2.26 4.65
N SER A 78 -9.10 -2.14 5.66
CA SER A 78 -7.71 -2.56 5.55
C SER A 78 -7.59 -4.09 5.52
N GLU A 79 -8.44 -4.78 6.27
CA GLU A 79 -8.48 -6.24 6.32
C GLU A 79 -8.97 -6.84 5.01
N SER A 80 -10.02 -6.26 4.40
CA SER A 80 -10.51 -6.71 3.10
C SER A 80 -9.42 -6.60 2.03
N GLN A 81 -8.68 -5.49 2.01
CA GLN A 81 -7.54 -5.33 1.11
C GLN A 81 -6.41 -6.31 1.41
N ARG A 82 -6.11 -6.57 2.69
CA ARG A 82 -5.07 -7.54 3.10
C ARG A 82 -5.43 -8.94 2.61
N LEU A 83 -6.67 -9.37 2.80
CA LEU A 83 -7.18 -10.65 2.31
C LEU A 83 -7.15 -10.75 0.79
N ASN A 84 -7.53 -9.67 0.09
CA ASN A 84 -7.46 -9.63 -1.37
C ASN A 84 -6.01 -9.73 -1.87
N ARG A 85 -5.08 -8.99 -1.25
CA ARG A 85 -3.64 -9.10 -1.58
C ARG A 85 -3.12 -10.51 -1.30
N GLN A 86 -3.47 -11.08 -0.15
CA GLN A 86 -3.09 -12.45 0.22
C GLN A 86 -3.59 -13.47 -0.81
N HIS A 87 -4.83 -13.32 -1.29
CA HIS A 87 -5.42 -14.18 -2.32
C HIS A 87 -4.56 -14.21 -3.60
N TYR A 88 -4.18 -13.04 -4.12
CA TYR A 88 -3.41 -12.97 -5.38
C TYR A 88 -1.91 -13.23 -5.21
N GLN A 89 -1.33 -12.87 -4.07
CA GLN A 89 0.11 -12.99 -3.83
C GLN A 89 0.52 -14.41 -3.42
N ILE A 90 -0.21 -15.01 -2.48
CA ILE A 90 0.15 -16.31 -1.90
C ILE A 90 -0.63 -17.45 -2.57
N ARG A 91 -1.71 -17.14 -3.32
CA ARG A 91 -2.56 -18.13 -3.98
C ARG A 91 -3.03 -19.24 -3.03
N ASN A 92 -3.41 -18.85 -1.82
CA ASN A 92 -3.91 -19.77 -0.78
C ASN A 92 -5.26 -20.43 -1.13
N TYR A 93 -5.86 -20.06 -2.26
CA TYR A 93 -7.11 -20.63 -2.73
C TYR A 93 -6.83 -21.67 -3.82
N HIS A 94 -7.14 -22.92 -3.51
CA HIS A 94 -7.25 -23.97 -4.51
C HIS A 94 -8.71 -24.11 -4.91
N VAL A 95 -9.02 -23.83 -6.17
CA VAL A 95 -10.36 -24.11 -6.70
C VAL A 95 -10.60 -25.62 -6.59
N PRO A 96 -11.75 -26.09 -6.07
CA PRO A 96 -12.05 -27.52 -5.95
C PRO A 96 -12.44 -28.11 -7.32
N LEU A 97 -11.53 -28.02 -8.31
CA LEU A 97 -11.70 -28.57 -9.67
C LEU A 97 -10.97 -29.89 -9.86
N LYS A 98 -10.38 -30.44 -8.80
CA LYS A 98 -9.48 -31.61 -8.91
C LYS A 98 -10.21 -32.81 -9.51
N GLU A 99 -11.44 -33.05 -9.08
CA GLU A 99 -12.24 -34.19 -9.56
C GLU A 99 -12.71 -33.97 -11.00
N GLU A 100 -13.15 -32.76 -11.33
CA GLU A 100 -13.64 -32.39 -12.64
C GLU A 100 -12.52 -32.42 -13.68
N LEU A 101 -11.33 -31.92 -13.32
CA LEU A 101 -10.13 -32.02 -14.17
C LEU A 101 -9.76 -33.48 -14.42
N THR A 102 -9.89 -34.34 -13.40
CA THR A 102 -9.67 -35.79 -13.55
C THR A 102 -10.71 -36.44 -14.46
N LYS A 103 -11.97 -35.95 -14.45
CA LYS A 103 -13.04 -36.36 -15.37
C LYS A 103 -12.84 -35.84 -16.80
N GLY A 104 -11.82 -35.01 -17.06
CA GLY A 104 -11.45 -34.55 -18.39
C GLY A 104 -12.18 -33.30 -18.87
N ILE A 105 -12.65 -32.43 -17.96
CA ILE A 105 -13.22 -31.12 -18.38
C ILE A 105 -12.18 -30.29 -19.14
N LYS A 106 -12.64 -29.54 -20.14
CA LYS A 106 -11.82 -28.60 -20.89
C LYS A 106 -11.89 -27.23 -20.23
N VAL A 107 -10.73 -26.63 -19.96
CA VAL A 107 -10.62 -25.30 -19.33
C VAL A 107 -10.31 -24.27 -20.41
N LEU A 108 -11.01 -23.14 -20.38
CA LEU A 108 -10.70 -21.96 -21.18
C LEU A 108 -10.12 -20.90 -20.25
N ASP A 109 -8.90 -20.43 -20.55
CA ASP A 109 -8.25 -19.34 -19.83
C ASP A 109 -8.43 -18.04 -20.61
N VAL A 110 -9.14 -17.08 -20.02
CA VAL A 110 -9.33 -15.72 -20.57
C VAL A 110 -8.65 -14.76 -19.61
N GLY A 111 -7.42 -14.39 -19.95
CA GLY A 111 -6.57 -13.48 -19.18
C GLY A 111 -7.06 -12.04 -19.18
#